data_AF-A0A9D9M160-F1
#
_entry.id   AF-A0A9D9M160-F1
#
_cell.length_a   1.000
_cell.length_b   1.000
_cell.length_c   1.000
_cell.angle_alpha   90.00
_cell.angle_beta   90.00
_cell.angle_gamma   90.00
#
_symmetry.space_group_name_H-M   'P 1'
#
loop_
_entity.id
_entity.type
_entity.pdbx_description
1 polymer ?
#
loop_
_entity_poly.entity_id
_entity_poly.type
_entity_poly.pdbx_seq_one_letter_code
_entity_poly.pdbx_strand_id
1 'polypeptide(L)'
;MSTIVTMTLEEVINTPLTEKEIQTIRMASAKSKSVQTAVDPDCPVQTKEELAEFRPLKEVKPELFAKLHPNQNKPDKTEISMRIDTDVLEWFKSQGKGYQTKMNAVLRQYAFH
;
A
#
# COMPACT_ATOMS: atom_id res chain seq x y z
N MET A 1 -26.32 -17.86 -20.13
CA MET A 1 -25.32 -18.79 -19.55
C MET A 1 -23.96 -18.24 -19.91
N SER A 2 -23.14 -17.88 -18.90
CA SER A 2 -21.78 -17.39 -19.16
C SER A 2 -20.88 -18.60 -19.39
N THR A 3 -20.36 -18.74 -20.60
CA THR A 3 -19.40 -19.79 -20.95
C THR A 3 -18.03 -19.34 -20.46
N ILE A 4 -17.48 -20.02 -19.46
CA ILE A 4 -16.10 -19.80 -19.04
C ILE A 4 -15.20 -20.33 -20.17
N VAL A 5 -14.41 -19.45 -20.77
CA VAL A 5 -13.44 -19.78 -21.81
C VAL A 5 -12.05 -19.74 -21.18
N THR A 6 -11.34 -20.86 -21.20
CA THR A 6 -9.93 -20.93 -20.77
C THR A 6 -9.06 -20.33 -21.87
N MET A 7 -8.31 -19.28 -21.56
CA MET A 7 -7.38 -18.63 -22.49
C MET A 7 -5.98 -18.57 -21.87
N THR A 8 -4.94 -18.57 -22.72
CA THR A 8 -3.56 -18.36 -22.28
C THR A 8 -3.28 -16.87 -22.03
N LEU A 9 -2.25 -16.55 -21.23
CA LEU A 9 -1.90 -15.16 -20.90
C LEU A 9 -1.56 -14.33 -22.15
N GLU A 10 -0.90 -14.95 -23.13
CA GLU A 10 -0.52 -14.34 -24.41
C GLU A 10 -1.75 -14.04 -25.29
N GLU A 11 -2.75 -14.91 -25.28
CA GLU A 11 -4.02 -14.69 -25.99
C GLU A 11 -4.82 -13.54 -25.38
N VAL A 12 -4.86 -13.43 -24.05
CA VAL A 12 -5.55 -12.34 -23.35
C VAL A 12 -4.93 -10.97 -23.68
N ILE A 13 -3.60 -10.90 -23.80
CA ILE A 13 -2.90 -9.65 -24.11
C ILE A 13 -3.14 -9.21 -25.56
N ASN A 14 -3.20 -10.17 -26.49
CA ASN A 14 -3.28 -9.89 -27.93
C ASN A 14 -4.72 -9.78 -28.47
N THR A 15 -5.73 -10.05 -27.64
CA THR A 15 -7.14 -9.96 -28.04
C THR A 15 -7.78 -8.71 -27.43
N PRO A 16 -7.92 -7.60 -28.18
CA PRO A 16 -8.62 -6.43 -27.66
C PRO A 16 -10.10 -6.74 -27.42
N LEU A 17 -10.65 -6.23 -26.32
CA LEU A 17 -12.08 -6.34 -26.02
C LEU A 17 -12.94 -5.76 -27.15
N THR A 18 -14.02 -6.45 -27.48
CA THR A 18 -14.99 -5.97 -28.47
C THR A 18 -15.80 -4.78 -27.95
N GLU A 19 -16.34 -3.94 -28.83
CA GLU A 19 -17.14 -2.77 -28.45
C GLU A 19 -18.35 -3.13 -27.57
N LYS A 20 -18.94 -4.31 -27.78
CA LYS A 20 -20.06 -4.83 -26.98
C LYS A 20 -19.65 -5.18 -25.56
N GLU A 21 -18.46 -5.77 -25.38
CA GLU A 21 -17.91 -6.09 -24.06
C GLU A 21 -17.54 -4.83 -23.29
N ILE A 22 -16.93 -3.85 -23.98
CA ILE A 22 -16.62 -2.54 -23.41
C ILE A 22 -17.91 -1.83 -22.95
N GLN A 23 -18.97 -1.83 -23.76
CA GLN A 23 -20.26 -1.26 -23.37
C GLN A 23 -20.86 -1.99 -22.17
N THR A 24 -20.77 -3.32 -22.12
CA THR A 24 -21.27 -4.12 -21.00
C THR A 24 -20.53 -3.78 -19.69
N ILE A 25 -19.19 -3.65 -19.75
CA ILE A 25 -18.37 -3.24 -18.59
C ILE A 25 -18.72 -1.83 -18.14
N ARG A 26 -18.89 -0.88 -19.07
CA ARG A 26 -19.29 0.51 -18.75
C ARG A 26 -20.67 0.55 -18.08
N MET A 27 -21.63 -0.20 -18.58
CA MET A 27 -22.97 -0.29 -17.99
C MET A 27 -22.95 -0.94 -16.60
N ALA A 28 -22.14 -1.98 -16.41
CA ALA A 28 -21.95 -2.62 -15.10
C ALA A 28 -21.28 -1.67 -14.09
N SER A 29 -20.26 -0.90 -14.52
CA SER A 29 -19.58 0.11 -13.72
C SER A 29 -20.48 1.31 -13.36
N ALA A 30 -21.35 1.73 -14.28
CA ALA A 30 -22.36 2.75 -14.01
C ALA A 30 -23.38 2.30 -12.95
N LYS A 31 -23.77 1.01 -12.98
CA LYS A 31 -24.69 0.41 -12.02
C LYS A 31 -24.10 0.25 -10.61
N SER A 32 -22.78 0.10 -10.48
CA SER A 32 -22.10 0.01 -9.17
C SER A 32 -21.86 1.37 -8.52
N LYS A 33 -21.67 2.44 -9.31
CA LYS A 33 -21.51 3.81 -8.79
C LYS A 33 -22.77 4.39 -8.14
N SER A 34 -23.96 3.87 -8.47
CA SER A 34 -25.24 4.36 -7.94
C SER A 34 -25.81 3.50 -6.82
N VAL A 35 -25.02 2.61 -6.23
CA VAL A 35 -25.40 2.04 -4.93
C VAL A 35 -25.32 3.19 -3.94
N GLN A 36 -26.44 3.89 -3.76
CA GLN A 36 -26.73 4.51 -2.48
C GLN A 36 -26.56 3.39 -1.47
N THR A 37 -25.42 3.39 -0.77
CA THR A 37 -25.19 2.48 0.34
C THR A 37 -26.43 2.65 1.21
N ALA A 38 -27.26 1.61 1.30
CA ALA A 38 -28.40 1.62 2.20
C ALA A 38 -27.86 2.09 3.55
N VAL A 39 -28.50 3.09 4.15
CA VAL A 39 -28.01 3.69 5.40
C VAL A 39 -27.92 2.56 6.41
N ASP A 40 -26.71 2.09 6.65
CA ASP A 40 -26.42 1.06 7.63
C ASP A 40 -26.61 1.73 8.99
N PRO A 41 -27.54 1.24 9.85
CA PRO A 41 -27.74 1.82 11.18
C PRO A 41 -26.46 1.89 12.02
N ASP A 42 -25.52 0.96 11.79
CA ASP A 42 -24.24 0.88 12.51
C ASP A 42 -23.13 1.70 11.83
N CYS A 43 -23.33 2.12 10.57
CA CYS A 43 -22.37 2.90 9.80
C CYS A 43 -23.07 4.09 9.11
N PRO A 44 -23.46 5.12 9.88
CA PRO A 44 -24.14 6.29 9.34
C PRO A 44 -23.24 7.04 8.34
N VAL A 45 -23.86 7.65 7.33
CA VAL A 45 -23.15 8.48 6.35
C VAL A 45 -22.61 9.71 7.08
N GLN A 46 -21.29 9.84 7.13
CA GLN A 46 -20.63 11.00 7.75
C GLN A 46 -20.95 12.28 6.98
N THR A 47 -21.31 13.32 7.72
CA THR A 47 -21.52 14.66 7.16
C THR A 47 -20.17 15.35 6.92
N LYS A 48 -20.14 16.34 6.01
CA LYS A 48 -18.91 17.10 5.71
C LYS A 48 -18.40 17.90 6.92
N GLU A 49 -19.31 18.30 7.79
CA GLU A 49 -19.02 19.06 9.01
C GLU A 49 -18.33 18.18 10.05
N GLU A 50 -18.86 16.98 10.31
CA GLU A 50 -18.22 15.98 11.18
C GLU A 50 -16.85 15.56 10.64
N LEU A 51 -16.69 15.49 9.31
CA LEU A 51 -15.41 15.15 8.70
C LEU A 51 -14.34 16.23 8.97
N ALA A 52 -14.74 17.50 9.03
CA ALA A 52 -13.84 18.61 9.28
C ALA A 52 -13.34 18.66 10.74
N GLU A 53 -14.07 18.03 11.67
CA GLU A 53 -13.69 17.95 13.09
C GLU A 53 -12.64 16.86 13.38
N PHE A 54 -12.39 15.94 12.43
CA PHE A 54 -11.40 14.89 12.61
C PHE A 54 -10.00 15.48 12.80
N ARG A 55 -9.46 15.29 14.00
CA ARG A 55 -8.09 15.66 14.36
C ARG A 55 -7.19 14.44 14.46
N PRO A 56 -5.89 14.56 14.14
CA PRO A 56 -4.93 13.47 14.31
C PRO A 56 -4.95 12.91 15.74
N LEU A 57 -4.84 11.59 15.87
CA LEU A 57 -4.81 10.92 17.18
C LEU A 57 -3.70 11.46 18.10
N LYS A 58 -2.58 11.90 17.52
CA LYS A 58 -1.46 12.54 18.22
C LYS A 58 -1.89 13.78 19.01
N GLU A 59 -2.86 14.54 18.51
CA GLU A 59 -3.36 15.78 19.13
C GLU A 59 -4.44 15.50 20.18
N VAL A 60 -5.33 14.54 19.90
CA VAL A 60 -6.48 14.25 20.76
C VAL A 60 -6.10 13.35 21.95
N LYS A 61 -5.23 12.35 21.74
CA LYS A 61 -4.80 11.39 22.76
C LYS A 61 -3.32 11.05 22.61
N PRO A 62 -2.42 11.96 23.02
CA PRO A 62 -0.97 11.76 22.89
C PRO A 62 -0.46 10.51 23.62
N GLU A 63 -1.04 10.16 24.78
CA GLU A 63 -0.65 8.95 25.53
C GLU A 63 -0.96 7.66 24.78
N LEU A 64 -2.15 7.57 24.18
CA LEU A 64 -2.54 6.42 23.37
C LEU A 64 -1.69 6.34 22.10
N PHE A 65 -1.43 7.50 21.48
CA PHE A 65 -0.57 7.59 20.31
C PHE A 65 0.85 7.09 20.60
N ALA A 66 1.44 7.49 21.73
CA ALA A 66 2.77 7.03 22.16
C ALA A 66 2.81 5.51 22.42
N LYS A 67 1.77 4.94 23.05
CA LYS A 67 1.66 3.49 23.26
C LYS A 67 1.53 2.70 21.94
N LEU A 68 0.78 3.22 20.98
CA LEU A 68 0.60 2.57 19.67
C LEU A 68 1.84 2.72 18.76
N HIS A 69 2.67 3.73 18.99
CA HIS A 69 3.83 4.03 18.15
C HIS A 69 5.14 4.03 18.95
N PRO A 70 5.56 2.89 19.54
CA PRO A 70 6.72 2.84 20.42
C PRO A 70 8.06 3.19 19.74
N ASN A 71 8.14 3.15 18.41
CA ASN A 71 9.37 3.38 17.65
C ASN A 71 9.41 4.73 16.91
N GLN A 72 8.83 5.79 17.48
CA GLN A 72 8.80 7.12 16.84
C GLN A 72 10.20 7.74 16.69
N ASN A 73 11.12 7.45 17.61
CA ASN A 73 12.47 8.01 17.62
C ASN A 73 13.44 7.22 16.72
N LYS A 74 13.01 6.85 15.50
CA LYS A 74 13.96 6.33 14.51
C LYS A 74 14.70 7.52 13.89
N PRO A 75 16.03 7.45 13.75
CA PRO A 75 16.79 8.46 13.04
C PRO A 75 16.32 8.53 11.59
N ASP A 76 16.27 9.75 11.06
CA ASP A 76 15.92 9.99 9.66
C ASP A 76 16.86 9.24 8.73
N LYS A 77 16.30 8.68 7.66
CA LYS A 77 17.05 7.94 6.65
C LYS A 77 17.06 8.74 5.35
N THR A 78 18.25 8.97 4.83
CA THR A 78 18.44 9.60 3.53
C THR A 78 18.67 8.53 2.47
N GLU A 79 17.94 8.60 1.37
CA GLU A 79 18.21 7.76 0.20
C GLU A 79 19.42 8.32 -0.54
N ILE A 80 20.41 7.46 -0.79
CA ILE A 80 21.62 7.81 -1.54
C ILE A 80 21.85 6.77 -2.64
N SER A 81 22.43 7.21 -3.75
CA SER A 81 22.92 6.31 -4.81
C SER A 81 24.41 6.06 -4.60
N MET A 82 24.79 4.82 -4.29
CA MET A 82 26.19 4.40 -4.15
C MET A 82 26.42 3.04 -4.80
N ARG A 83 27.66 2.79 -5.25
CA ARG A 83 28.07 1.47 -5.75
C ARG A 83 28.60 0.63 -4.58
N ILE A 84 28.24 -0.64 -4.56
CA ILE A 84 28.64 -1.63 -3.55
C ILE A 84 29.09 -2.88 -4.33
N ASP A 85 30.14 -3.55 -3.85
CA ASP A 85 30.62 -4.77 -4.46
C ASP A 85 29.52 -5.86 -4.47
N THR A 86 29.47 -6.62 -5.56
CA THR A 86 28.38 -7.58 -5.83
C THR A 86 28.33 -8.68 -4.78
N ASP A 87 29.48 -9.20 -4.37
CA ASP A 87 29.62 -10.26 -3.37
C ASP A 87 29.12 -9.81 -1.99
N VAL A 88 29.44 -8.58 -1.58
CA VAL A 88 28.94 -7.97 -0.35
C VAL A 88 27.42 -7.84 -0.40
N LEU A 89 26.88 -7.34 -1.51
CA LEU A 89 25.43 -7.19 -1.67
C LEU A 89 24.71 -8.54 -1.65
N GLU A 90 25.25 -9.55 -2.33
CA GLU A 90 24.71 -10.91 -2.34
C GLU A 90 24.76 -11.55 -0.94
N TRP A 91 25.87 -11.38 -0.23
CA TRP A 91 25.99 -11.86 1.15
C TRP A 91 24.90 -11.26 2.03
N PHE A 92 24.68 -9.94 2.00
CA PHE A 92 23.60 -9.32 2.78
C PHE A 92 22.21 -9.78 2.32
N LYS A 93 21.96 -9.90 1.01
CA LYS A 93 20.68 -10.41 0.49
C LYS A 93 20.38 -11.84 0.93
N SER A 94 21.40 -12.69 1.03
CA SER A 94 21.27 -14.08 1.51
C SER A 94 20.73 -14.16 2.95
N GLN A 95 20.90 -13.10 3.74
CA GLN A 95 20.43 -12.98 5.12
C GLN A 95 18.92 -12.72 5.25
N GLY A 96 18.20 -12.67 4.13
CA GLY A 96 16.74 -12.56 4.06
C GLY A 96 16.19 -11.13 4.11
N LYS A 97 14.89 -11.03 4.42
CA LYS A 97 14.18 -9.75 4.49
C LYS A 97 14.85 -8.81 5.50
N GLY A 98 15.05 -7.56 5.10
CA GLY A 98 15.67 -6.54 5.96
C GLY A 98 17.19 -6.42 5.82
N TYR A 99 17.80 -7.01 4.76
CA TYR A 99 19.24 -6.90 4.50
C TYR A 99 19.77 -5.45 4.53
N GLN A 100 19.04 -4.49 3.96
CA GLN A 100 19.41 -3.05 4.02
C GLN A 100 19.45 -2.51 5.45
N THR A 101 18.58 -3.00 6.35
CA THR A 101 18.61 -2.61 7.77
C THR A 101 19.83 -3.19 8.46
N LYS A 102 20.23 -4.43 8.12
CA LYS A 102 21.48 -5.03 8.60
C LYS A 102 22.71 -4.27 8.09
N MET A 103 22.73 -3.89 6.82
CA MET A 103 23.80 -3.03 6.26
C MET A 103 23.92 -1.71 7.00
N ASN A 104 22.79 -1.03 7.22
CA ASN A 104 22.78 0.23 7.99
C ASN A 104 23.23 0.04 9.44
N ALA A 105 22.93 -1.10 10.08
CA ALA A 105 23.41 -1.41 11.43
C ALA A 105 24.94 -1.56 11.47
N VAL A 106 25.53 -2.25 10.48
CA VAL A 106 26.99 -2.37 10.34
C VAL A 106 27.65 -1.01 10.11
N LEU A 107 27.08 -0.17 9.24
CA LEU A 107 27.59 1.18 9.00
C LEU A 107 27.55 2.03 10.27
N ARG A 108 26.47 1.95 11.05
CA ARG A 108 26.35 2.64 12.34
C ARG A 108 27.35 2.13 13.36
N GLN A 109 27.53 0.82 13.43
CA GLN A 109 28.53 0.22 14.31
C GLN A 109 29.94 0.66 13.90
N TYR A 110 30.26 0.76 12.61
CA TYR A 110 31.58 1.23 12.19
C TYR A 110 31.79 2.74 12.45
N ALA A 111 30.79 3.57 12.17
CA ALA A 111 30.92 5.03 12.23
C ALA A 111 30.77 5.64 13.64
N PHE A 112 30.02 4.98 14.52
CA PHE A 112 29.69 5.49 15.87
C PHE A 112 30.14 4.55 17.01
N HIS A 113 30.96 3.54 16.70
CA HIS A 113 31.68 2.78 17.72
C HIS A 113 32.83 3.59 18.30
#